data_AF-A0A4P7UCH3-F1
#
_entry.id   AF-A0A4P7UCH3-F1
#
_cell.length_a   1.000
_cell.length_b   1.000
_cell.length_c   1.000
_cell.angle_alpha   90.00
_cell.angle_beta   90.00
_cell.angle_gamma   90.00
#
_symmetry.space_group_name_H-M   'P 1'
#
loop_
_entity.id
_entity.type
_entity.pdbx_description
1 polymer ?
#
loop_
_entity_poly.entity_id
_entity_poly.type
_entity_poly.pdbx_seq_one_letter_code
_entity_poly.pdbx_strand_id
1 'polypeptide(L)' 'MTPTNAEFTDALAAAVGRRAFLRVPAFALKPAAGAMAPEVLGSIRAVPAALESAGFDFSDHTVADVLAAGLAK' A
#
# COMPACT_ATOMS: atom_id res chain seq x y z
N MET A 1 -9.34 -7.04 -4.07
CA MET A 1 -8.14 -7.26 -4.92
C MET A 1 -6.92 -6.77 -4.16
N THR A 2 -5.79 -7.47 -4.18
CA THR A 2 -4.57 -7.00 -3.50
C THR A 2 -3.95 -5.87 -4.33
N PRO A 3 -3.81 -4.64 -3.80
CA PRO A 3 -3.25 -3.53 -4.57
C PRO A 3 -1.75 -3.72 -4.79
N THR A 4 -1.25 -3.23 -5.91
CA THR A 4 0.18 -3.05 -6.17
C THR A 4 0.71 -1.80 -5.46
N ASN A 5 2.03 -1.71 -5.28
CA ASN A 5 2.66 -0.52 -4.69
C ASN A 5 2.38 0.76 -5.50
N ALA A 6 2.21 0.64 -6.82
CA ALA A 6 1.84 1.76 -7.68
C ALA A 6 0.41 2.25 -7.37
N GLU A 7 -0.57 1.35 -7.31
CA GLU A 7 -1.96 1.69 -7.00
C GLU A 7 -2.10 2.29 -5.59
N PHE A 8 -1.36 1.78 -4.61
CA PHE A 8 -1.30 2.38 -3.27
C PHE A 8 -0.74 3.80 -3.32
N THR A 9 0.38 4.01 -4.02
CA THR A 9 1.02 5.33 -4.13
C THR A 9 0.11 6.35 -4.80
N ASP A 10 -0.57 5.96 -5.88
CA ASP A 10 -1.52 6.81 -6.59
C ASP A 10 -2.73 7.17 -5.71
N ALA A 11 -3.31 6.18 -5.02
CA ALA A 11 -4.43 6.41 -4.12
C ALA A 11 -4.05 7.32 -2.94
N LEU A 12 -2.86 7.13 -2.35
CA LEU A 12 -2.36 7.99 -1.27
C LEU A 12 -2.14 9.42 -1.78
N ALA A 13 -1.52 9.58 -2.94
CA ALA A 13 -1.28 10.89 -3.54
C ALA A 13 -2.60 11.64 -3.76
N ALA A 14 -3.63 10.96 -4.28
CA ALA A 14 -4.97 11.52 -4.42
C ALA A 14 -5.57 11.94 -3.07
N ALA A 15 -5.50 11.08 -2.05
CA ALA A 15 -6.07 11.34 -0.72
C ALA A 15 -5.44 12.56 -0.02
N VAL A 16 -4.15 12.82 -0.24
CA VAL A 16 -3.44 13.98 0.35
C VAL A 16 -3.34 15.19 -0.60
N GLY A 17 -3.98 15.15 -1.77
CA GLY A 17 -3.96 16.25 -2.74
C GLY A 17 -2.55 16.55 -3.29
N ARG A 18 -1.79 15.51 -3.66
CA ARG A 18 -0.45 15.59 -4.25
C ARG A 18 -0.36 14.75 -5.53
N ARG A 19 0.68 14.98 -6.34
CA ARG A 19 0.96 14.23 -7.58
C ARG A 19 2.13 13.27 -7.33
N ALA A 20 2.02 12.02 -7.78
CA ALA A 20 3.07 10.99 -7.64
C ALA A 20 3.55 10.44 -9.00
N PHE A 21 4.23 11.27 -9.80
CA PHE A 21 4.67 10.90 -11.15
C PHE A 21 6.12 10.39 -11.24
N LEU A 22 6.93 10.59 -10.19
CA LEU A 22 8.33 10.18 -10.17
C LEU A 22 8.46 8.76 -9.59
N ARG A 23 9.12 7.87 -10.34
CA ARG A 23 9.51 6.54 -9.87
C ARG A 23 10.95 6.56 -9.39
N VAL A 24 11.19 6.04 -8.19
CA VAL A 24 12.54 5.96 -7.62
C VAL A 24 13.17 4.60 -7.97
N PRO A 25 14.36 4.55 -8.60
CA PRO A 25 15.04 3.30 -8.86
C PRO A 25 15.50 2.58 -7.59
N ALA A 26 15.51 1.25 -7.63
CA ALA A 26 15.89 0.42 -6.47
C ALA A 26 17.31 0.70 -5.95
N PHE A 27 18.28 1.02 -6.81
CA PHE A 27 19.65 1.31 -6.38
C PHE A 27 19.76 2.62 -5.59
N ALA A 28 18.86 3.58 -5.83
CA ALA A 28 18.77 4.83 -5.08
C ALA A 28 18.00 4.62 -3.75
N LEU A 29 16.99 3.75 -3.76
CA LEU A 29 16.23 3.38 -2.56
C LEU A 29 17.06 2.62 -1.52
N LYS A 30 17.95 1.71 -1.95
CA LYS A 30 18.77 0.89 -1.04
C LYS A 30 19.56 1.71 0.00
N PRO A 31 20.38 2.71 -0.38
CA PRO A 31 21.09 3.52 0.60
C PRO A 31 20.17 4.48 1.36
N ALA A 32 19.09 4.97 0.73
CA ALA A 32 18.18 5.95 1.33
C ALA A 32 17.25 5.34 2.40
N ALA A 33 16.74 4.13 2.17
CA ALA A 33 15.84 3.42 3.07
C ALA A 33 16.57 2.63 4.16
N GLY A 34 17.89 2.48 4.06
CA GLY A 34 18.72 1.77 5.06
C GLY A 34 18.20 0.36 5.33
N ALA A 35 17.98 0.03 6.60
CA ALA A 35 17.48 -1.29 7.03
C ALA A 35 16.06 -1.62 6.51
N MET A 36 15.26 -0.62 6.10
CA MET A 36 13.92 -0.82 5.54
C MET A 36 13.93 -1.16 4.05
N ALA A 37 15.09 -1.08 3.38
CA ALA A 37 15.18 -1.33 1.94
C ALA A 37 14.63 -2.70 1.51
N PRO A 38 14.84 -3.82 2.24
CA PRO A 38 14.27 -5.11 1.87
C PRO A 38 12.73 -5.13 1.95
N GLU A 39 12.14 -4.49 2.95
CA GLU A 39 10.68 -4.42 3.11
C GLU A 39 10.03 -3.55 2.03
N VAL A 40 10.68 -2.43 1.68
CA VAL A 40 10.19 -1.50 0.64
C VAL A 40 10.33 -2.07 -0.77
N LEU A 41 11.35 -2.89 -1.00
CA LEU A 41 11.60 -3.53 -2.31
C LEU A 41 10.95 -4.92 -2.43
N GLY A 42 10.57 -5.52 -1.30
CA GLY A 42 9.85 -6.79 -1.25
C GLY A 42 8.40 -6.64 -1.67
N SER A 43 7.80 -7.75 -2.11
CA SER A 43 6.38 -7.80 -2.41
C SER A 43 5.83 -9.16 -2.02
N ILE A 44 4.69 -9.16 -1.35
CA ILE A 44 3.94 -10.36 -0.99
C ILE A 44 2.50 -10.16 -1.43
N ARG A 45 1.96 -11.12 -2.17
CA ARG A 45 0.53 -11.18 -2.46
C ARG A 45 -0.17 -11.98 -1.37
N ALA A 46 -0.57 -11.30 -0.30
CA ALA A 46 -1.33 -11.92 0.78
C ALA A 46 -2.80 -12.14 0.35
N VAL A 47 -3.36 -13.31 0.69
CA VAL A 47 -4.76 -13.68 0.48
C VAL A 47 -5.36 -14.10 1.82
N PRO A 48 -6.44 -13.46 2.30
CA PRO A 48 -6.98 -13.68 3.64
C PRO A 48 -7.93 -14.89 3.71
N ALA A 49 -7.53 -16.04 3.16
CA ALA A 49 -8.39 -17.21 2.99
C ALA A 49 -9.05 -17.69 4.30
N ALA A 50 -8.35 -17.61 5.42
CA ALA A 50 -8.90 -17.99 6.72
C ALA A 50 -10.03 -17.06 7.19
N LEU A 51 -9.87 -15.75 7.01
CA LEU A 51 -10.89 -14.75 7.36
C LEU A 51 -12.13 -14.88 6.47
N GLU A 52 -11.91 -15.09 5.17
CA GLU A 52 -12.99 -15.34 4.21
C GLU A 52 -13.77 -16.60 4.59
N SER A 53 -13.09 -17.69 4.94
CA SER A 53 -13.72 -18.94 5.37
C SER A 53 -14.51 -18.82 6.68
N ALA A 54 -14.12 -17.89 7.54
CA ALA A 54 -14.78 -17.59 8.81
C ALA A 54 -15.96 -16.62 8.66
N GLY A 55 -16.22 -16.10 7.45
CA GLY A 55 -17.28 -15.11 7.22
C GLY A 55 -16.97 -13.75 7.83
N PHE A 56 -15.69 -13.38 7.95
CA PHE A 56 -15.29 -12.08 8.46
C PHE A 56 -15.76 -10.96 7.51
N ASP A 57 -16.44 -9.96 8.08
CA ASP A 57 -16.90 -8.78 7.35
C ASP A 57 -15.85 -7.66 7.45
N PHE A 58 -15.30 -7.25 6.30
CA PHE A 58 -14.28 -6.20 6.24
C PHE A 58 -14.94 -4.84 6.13
N SER A 59 -14.63 -3.91 7.04
CA SER A 59 -15.14 -2.54 6.95
C SER A 59 -14.58 -1.75 5.76
N ASP A 60 -13.34 -2.05 5.37
CA ASP A 60 -12.62 -1.37 4.29
C ASP A 60 -12.24 -2.39 3.22
N HIS A 61 -12.87 -2.31 2.04
CA HIS A 61 -12.70 -3.30 0.98
C HIS A 61 -11.64 -2.91 -0.06
N THR A 62 -11.30 -1.63 -0.12
CA THR A 62 -10.35 -1.08 -1.08
C THR A 62 -9.23 -0.31 -0.40
N VAL A 63 -8.13 -0.11 -1.14
CA VAL A 63 -7.01 0.71 -0.67
C VAL A 63 -7.44 2.15 -0.39
N ALA A 64 -8.42 2.67 -1.13
CA ALA A 64 -8.96 4.00 -0.93
C ALA A 64 -9.75 4.11 0.38
N ASP A 65 -10.55 3.08 0.73
CA ASP A 65 -11.29 3.01 1.99
C ASP A 65 -10.32 3.04 3.18
N VAL A 66 -9.31 2.17 3.14
CA VAL A 66 -8.25 2.10 4.18
C VAL A 66 -7.53 3.43 4.34
N LEU A 67 -7.18 4.10 3.23
CA LEU A 67 -6.53 5.40 3.26
C LEU A 67 -7.44 6.48 3.83
N ALA A 68 -8.72 6.49 3.44
CA ALA A 68 -9.69 7.44 3.96
C ALA A 68 -9.88 7.27 5.48
N ALA A 69 -9.98 6.02 5.96
CA ALA A 69 -10.08 5.70 7.37
C ALA A 69 -8.80 6.08 8.15
N GLY A 70 -7.63 5.72 7.64
CA GLY A 70 -6.34 5.97 8.30
C GLY A 70 -5.89 7.44 8.30
N LEU A 71 -6.41 8.26 7.38
CA LEU A 71 -6.16 9.70 7.30
C LEU A 71 -7.25 10.53 7.98
N ALA A 72 -8.36 9.90 8.43
CA ALA A 72 -9.35 10.56 9.24
C ALA A 72 -8.72 10.99 10.58
N LYS A 73 -8.95 12.24 10.96
CA LYS A 73 -8.32 12.91 12.11
C LYS A 73 -8.87 12.43 13.44
#